data_AF-A0A5C5FX54-F1
#
_entry.id   AF-A0A5C5FX54-F1
#
_cell.length_a   1.000
_cell.length_b   1.000
_cell.length_c   1.000
_cell.angle_alpha   90.00
_cell.angle_beta   90.00
_cell.angle_gamma   90.00
#
_symmetry.space_group_name_H-M   'P 1'
#
loop_
_entity.id
_entity.type
_entity.pdbx_description
1 polymer ?
#
loop_
_entity_poly.entity_id
_entity_poly.type
_entity_poly.pdbx_seq_one_letter_code
_entity_poly.pdbx_strand_id
1 'polypeptide(L)'
;MNESIRAWNARLAQYAAELPGRYPGAEVELYDTATWLDETLDRIEASGALITDSWCEAYQPVSWRLWPDVPEDYADPACPAPLKQYAWIDGSHPSWPLHRLLAFDVVRKLSTPAHGHTFRRRAGHLGPVLEGRSGARHGAARGWWARRGGVHGGRGRGRRGGGRKVPKGRLFG
;
A
#
# COMPACT_ATOMS: atom_id res chain seq x y z
N MET A 1 6.20 10.72 10.56
CA MET A 1 5.02 11.61 10.38
C MET A 1 4.88 12.66 11.50
N ASN A 2 4.39 13.86 11.16
CA ASN A 2 4.11 15.00 12.06
C ASN A 2 2.77 14.81 12.84
N GLU A 3 2.66 15.38 14.05
CA GLU A 3 1.47 15.33 14.91
C GLU A 3 0.20 15.89 14.22
N SER A 4 0.31 17.05 13.57
CA SER A 4 -0.80 17.69 12.87
C SER A 4 -1.29 16.86 11.69
N ILE A 5 -0.37 16.17 10.99
CA ILE A 5 -0.73 15.27 9.87
C ILE A 5 -1.44 14.02 10.41
N ARG A 6 -0.98 13.43 11.53
CA ARG A 6 -1.70 12.32 12.20
C ARG A 6 -3.13 12.72 12.57
N ALA A 7 -3.29 13.86 13.23
CA ALA A 7 -4.60 14.36 13.67
C ALA A 7 -5.53 14.63 12.47
N TRP A 8 -5.00 15.20 11.39
CA TRP A 8 -5.75 15.43 10.16
C TRP A 8 -6.18 14.14 9.47
N ASN A 9 -5.27 13.18 9.30
CA ASN A 9 -5.58 11.89 8.66
C ASN A 9 -6.63 11.10 9.46
N ALA A 10 -6.53 11.10 10.80
CA ALA A 10 -7.55 10.50 11.66
C ALA A 10 -8.93 11.18 11.49
N ARG A 11 -8.97 12.50 11.28
CA ARG A 11 -10.20 13.24 11.04
C ARG A 11 -10.79 13.00 9.65
N LEU A 12 -9.95 12.88 8.61
CA LEU A 12 -10.36 12.47 7.27
C LEU A 12 -11.01 11.08 7.28
N ALA A 13 -10.44 10.13 8.04
CA ALA A 13 -10.99 8.78 8.15
C ALA A 13 -12.39 8.76 8.78
N GLN A 14 -12.63 9.60 9.79
CA GLN A 14 -13.97 9.78 10.38
C GLN A 14 -14.96 10.34 9.34
N TYR A 15 -14.58 11.38 8.60
CA TYR A 15 -15.44 11.95 7.57
C TYR A 15 -15.77 10.95 6.45
N ALA A 16 -14.79 10.16 5.99
CA ALA A 16 -15.02 9.14 4.97
C ALA A 16 -16.05 8.09 5.42
N ALA A 17 -16.02 7.68 6.69
CA ALA A 17 -16.99 6.74 7.27
C ALA A 17 -18.41 7.32 7.41
N GLU A 18 -18.55 8.65 7.55
CA GLU A 18 -19.85 9.34 7.63
C GLU A 18 -20.52 9.54 6.26
N LEU A 19 -19.75 9.61 5.18
CA LEU A 19 -20.26 9.97 3.84
C LEU A 19 -21.39 9.07 3.33
N PRO A 20 -21.33 7.71 3.40
CA PRO A 20 -22.43 6.86 2.92
C PRO A 20 -23.75 7.04 3.69
N GLY A 21 -23.69 7.50 4.95
CA GLY A 21 -24.87 7.83 5.74
C GLY A 21 -25.50 9.17 5.36
N ARG A 22 -24.69 10.11 4.82
CA ARG A 22 -25.12 11.44 4.38
C ARG A 22 -25.52 11.47 2.90
N TYR A 23 -24.95 10.60 2.09
CA TYR A 23 -25.15 10.51 0.65
C TYR A 23 -25.49 9.06 0.25
N PRO A 24 -26.77 8.65 0.33
CA PRO A 24 -27.18 7.30 -0.03
C PRO A 24 -26.81 6.95 -1.48
N GLY A 25 -26.12 5.83 -1.67
CA GLY A 25 -25.61 5.39 -2.97
C GLY A 25 -24.22 5.92 -3.34
N ALA A 26 -23.57 6.72 -2.48
CA ALA A 26 -22.16 7.04 -2.65
C ALA A 26 -21.27 5.84 -2.27
N GLU A 27 -20.39 5.43 -3.18
CA GLU A 27 -19.27 4.54 -2.89
C GLU A 27 -18.06 5.38 -2.49
N VAL A 28 -17.45 5.07 -1.34
CA VAL A 28 -16.37 5.85 -0.74
C VAL A 28 -15.28 4.91 -0.27
N GLU A 29 -14.09 5.10 -0.84
CA GLU A 29 -12.86 4.39 -0.45
C GLU A 29 -11.87 5.42 0.11
N LEU A 30 -11.24 5.08 1.24
CA LEU A 30 -10.18 5.90 1.84
C LEU A 30 -8.82 5.29 1.51
N TYR A 31 -8.01 5.99 0.72
CA TYR A 31 -6.64 5.59 0.44
C TYR A 31 -5.68 6.21 1.46
N ASP A 32 -5.02 5.38 2.28
CA ASP A 32 -3.98 5.84 3.21
C ASP A 32 -2.66 6.09 2.47
N THR A 33 -2.53 7.27 1.88
CA THR A 33 -1.31 7.70 1.19
C THR A 33 -0.13 7.85 2.15
N ALA A 34 -0.36 8.10 3.44
CA ALA A 34 0.73 8.32 4.40
C ALA A 34 1.45 7.01 4.72
N THR A 35 0.72 5.98 5.14
CA THR A 35 1.30 4.64 5.34
C THR A 35 1.84 4.07 4.03
N TRP A 36 1.14 4.26 2.90
CA TRP A 36 1.66 3.85 1.61
C TRP A 36 3.01 4.50 1.26
N LEU A 37 3.17 5.80 1.53
CA LEU A 37 4.38 6.55 1.20
C LEU A 37 5.55 6.10 2.07
N ASP A 38 5.36 6.04 3.39
CA ASP A 38 6.39 5.59 4.34
C ASP A 38 6.89 4.19 3.95
N GLU A 39 6.00 3.20 3.78
CA GLU A 39 6.38 1.85 3.34
C GLU A 39 7.02 1.78 1.94
N THR A 40 6.65 2.70 1.05
CA THR A 40 7.15 2.72 -0.34
C THR A 40 8.56 3.27 -0.38
N LEU A 41 8.86 4.31 0.39
CA LEU A 41 10.22 4.85 0.53
C LEU A 41 11.15 3.78 1.14
N ASP A 42 10.75 3.11 2.22
CA ASP A 42 11.51 2.00 2.83
C ASP A 42 11.90 0.92 1.79
N ARG A 43 10.95 0.52 0.93
CA ARG A 43 11.19 -0.49 -0.12
C ARG A 43 12.07 0.00 -1.26
N ILE A 44 11.92 1.27 -1.66
CA ILE A 44 12.71 1.88 -2.73
C ILE A 44 14.16 2.05 -2.27
N GLU A 45 14.38 2.52 -1.05
CA GLU A 45 15.69 2.67 -0.43
C GLU A 45 16.38 1.32 -0.30
N ALA A 46 15.69 0.30 0.26
CA ALA A 46 16.23 -1.05 0.41
C ALA A 46 16.55 -1.76 -0.93
N SER A 47 15.99 -1.30 -2.05
CA SER A 47 16.27 -1.84 -3.39
C SER A 47 17.21 -0.97 -4.24
N GLY A 48 17.52 0.26 -3.80
CA GLY A 48 18.28 1.24 -4.58
C GLY A 48 17.57 1.66 -5.88
N ALA A 49 16.24 1.53 -5.95
CA ALA A 49 15.49 1.74 -7.20
C ALA A 49 15.37 3.22 -7.59
N LEU A 50 15.36 4.12 -6.61
CA LEU A 50 15.44 5.57 -6.76
C LEU A 50 16.26 6.16 -5.60
N ILE A 51 16.79 7.36 -5.79
CA ILE A 51 17.38 8.21 -4.77
C ILE A 51 16.23 8.79 -3.92
N THR A 52 16.17 8.43 -2.64
CA THR A 52 15.06 8.75 -1.71
C THR A 52 15.39 9.80 -0.65
N ASP A 53 16.68 10.09 -0.44
CA ASP A 53 17.20 10.93 0.65
C ASP A 53 17.49 12.38 0.22
N SER A 54 17.43 12.66 -1.08
CA SER A 54 17.91 13.90 -1.69
C SER A 54 17.19 14.22 -3.00
N TRP A 55 17.37 15.45 -3.48
CA TRP A 55 16.92 15.95 -4.79
C TRP A 55 18.02 16.78 -5.43
N CYS A 56 17.90 17.07 -6.73
CA CYS A 56 18.78 18.00 -7.43
C CYS A 56 18.07 19.34 -7.65
N GLU A 57 18.64 20.45 -7.19
CA GLU A 57 18.02 21.78 -7.29
C GLU A 57 17.72 22.22 -8.74
N ALA A 58 18.51 21.77 -9.71
CA ALA A 58 18.27 22.07 -11.13
C ALA A 58 16.95 21.45 -11.67
N TYR A 59 16.35 20.48 -10.97
CA TYR A 59 15.02 19.95 -11.29
C TYR A 59 13.86 20.70 -10.61
N GLN A 60 14.11 21.55 -9.62
CA GLN A 60 13.04 22.32 -8.96
C GLN A 60 12.23 23.21 -9.94
N PRO A 61 12.82 23.88 -10.96
CA PRO A 61 12.08 24.64 -11.96
C PRO A 61 11.13 23.82 -12.85
N VAL A 62 11.26 22.49 -12.87
CA VAL A 62 10.36 21.60 -13.62
C VAL A 62 9.24 20.97 -12.77
N SER A 63 9.22 21.18 -11.45
CA SER A 63 8.13 20.74 -10.56
C SER A 63 6.74 21.31 -10.93
N TRP A 64 6.72 22.50 -11.56
CA TRP A 64 5.50 23.18 -12.01
C TRP A 64 5.15 22.92 -13.48
N ARG A 65 5.96 22.12 -14.20
CA ARG A 65 5.72 21.80 -15.62
C ARG A 65 4.97 20.48 -15.72
N LEU A 66 3.90 20.48 -16.51
CA LEU A 66 3.07 19.29 -16.69
C LEU A 66 3.71 18.36 -17.73
N TRP A 67 3.46 17.06 -17.60
CA TRP A 67 3.66 16.13 -18.70
C TRP A 67 2.77 16.55 -19.89
N PRO A 68 3.28 16.66 -21.13
CA PRO A 68 4.54 16.08 -21.64
C PRO A 68 5.72 17.06 -21.79
N ASP A 69 5.70 18.26 -21.17
CA ASP A 69 6.72 19.31 -21.37
C ASP A 69 8.13 18.92 -20.85
N VAL A 70 8.24 17.82 -20.11
CA VAL A 70 9.47 17.26 -19.56
C VAL A 70 9.61 15.81 -20.05
N PRO A 71 10.63 15.48 -20.87
CA PRO A 71 10.88 14.10 -21.31
C PRO A 71 11.07 13.12 -20.16
N GLU A 72 10.66 11.86 -20.35
CA GLU A 72 10.77 10.81 -19.33
C GLU A 72 12.23 10.54 -18.92
N ASP A 73 13.18 10.77 -19.83
CA ASP A 73 14.62 10.64 -19.64
C ASP A 73 15.34 11.97 -19.39
N TYR A 74 14.60 13.05 -19.07
CA TYR A 74 15.19 14.37 -18.79
C TYR A 74 16.35 14.28 -17.77
N ALA A 75 17.51 14.74 -18.23
CA ALA A 75 18.73 14.84 -17.48
C ALA A 75 19.23 16.28 -17.56
N ASP A 76 19.50 16.89 -16.41
CA ASP A 76 20.19 18.18 -16.35
C ASP A 76 21.69 17.93 -16.07
N PRO A 77 22.63 18.59 -16.79
CA PRO A 77 24.06 18.38 -16.60
C PRO A 77 24.58 18.78 -15.20
N ALA A 78 23.81 19.55 -14.41
CA ALA A 78 24.15 19.84 -13.02
C ALA A 78 23.82 18.70 -12.05
N CYS A 79 23.04 17.69 -12.48
CA CYS A 79 22.59 16.59 -11.63
C CYS A 79 23.40 15.31 -11.85
N PRO A 80 23.74 14.54 -10.79
CA PRO A 80 24.50 13.29 -10.91
C PRO A 80 23.70 12.13 -11.53
N ALA A 81 22.39 12.32 -11.73
CA ALA A 81 21.46 11.33 -12.27
C ALA A 81 20.29 12.02 -13.02
N PRO A 82 19.65 11.34 -13.99
CA PRO A 82 18.43 11.85 -14.64
C PRO A 82 17.25 11.90 -13.65
N LEU A 83 16.28 12.79 -13.88
CA LEU A 83 15.13 13.00 -12.99
C LEU A 83 14.36 11.71 -12.66
N LYS A 84 14.31 10.77 -13.62
CA LYS A 84 13.67 9.45 -13.44
C LYS A 84 14.29 8.54 -12.38
N GLN A 85 15.45 8.88 -11.84
CA GLN A 85 16.13 8.14 -10.77
C GLN A 85 15.93 8.76 -9.38
N TYR A 86 15.22 9.88 -9.25
CA TYR A 86 14.88 10.46 -7.94
C TYR A 86 13.46 10.09 -7.53
N ALA A 87 13.23 9.99 -6.22
CA ALA A 87 11.89 9.96 -5.63
C ALA A 87 11.28 11.37 -5.48
N TRP A 88 12.12 12.39 -5.44
CA TRP A 88 11.76 13.80 -5.19
C TRP A 88 12.20 14.71 -6.32
N ILE A 89 11.38 15.70 -6.67
CA ILE A 89 11.73 16.75 -7.66
C ILE A 89 12.26 18.03 -6.98
N ASP A 90 11.83 18.26 -5.73
CA ASP A 90 12.36 19.23 -4.78
C ASP A 90 12.17 18.69 -3.35
N GLY A 91 12.52 19.47 -2.31
CA GLY A 91 12.43 19.07 -0.90
C GLY A 91 11.01 18.85 -0.35
N SER A 92 9.96 18.85 -1.18
CA SER A 92 8.56 18.66 -0.78
C SER A 92 7.70 17.89 -1.79
N HIS A 93 8.01 17.97 -3.08
CA HIS A 93 7.20 17.36 -4.14
C HIS A 93 7.81 16.02 -4.60
N PRO A 94 7.01 14.95 -4.68
CA PRO A 94 7.44 13.70 -5.27
C PRO A 94 7.62 13.87 -6.79
N SER A 95 8.60 13.15 -7.34
CA SER A 95 8.87 13.11 -8.78
C SER A 95 7.86 12.25 -9.54
N TRP A 96 7.87 12.30 -10.87
CA TRP A 96 6.97 11.48 -11.68
C TRP A 96 7.11 9.96 -11.43
N PRO A 97 8.30 9.36 -11.18
CA PRO A 97 8.41 7.95 -10.84
C PRO A 97 7.63 7.56 -9.57
N LEU A 98 7.71 8.37 -8.52
CA LEU A 98 7.00 8.09 -7.27
C LEU A 98 5.48 8.31 -7.43
N HIS A 99 5.07 9.33 -8.20
CA HIS A 99 3.67 9.47 -8.62
C HIS A 99 3.15 8.28 -9.45
N ARG A 100 3.97 7.70 -10.34
CA ARG A 100 3.62 6.52 -11.15
C ARG A 100 3.39 5.30 -10.25
N LEU A 101 4.21 5.11 -9.20
CA LEU A 101 4.00 4.05 -8.21
C LEU A 101 2.70 4.25 -7.43
N LEU A 102 2.37 5.47 -7.00
CA LEU A 102 1.10 5.78 -6.33
C LEU A 102 -0.10 5.46 -7.24
N ALA A 103 -0.05 5.90 -8.50
CA ALA A 103 -1.11 5.67 -9.47
C ALA A 103 -1.36 4.17 -9.70
N PHE A 104 -0.31 3.35 -9.83
CA PHE A 104 -0.47 1.90 -9.96
C PHE A 104 -1.08 1.24 -8.72
N ASP A 105 -0.73 1.69 -7.51
CA ASP A 105 -1.29 1.14 -6.27
C ASP A 105 -2.78 1.50 -6.11
N VAL A 106 -3.13 2.77 -6.38
CA VAL A 106 -4.53 3.24 -6.42
C VAL A 106 -5.35 2.44 -7.43
N VAL A 107 -4.88 2.30 -8.68
CA VAL A 107 -5.56 1.50 -9.71
C VAL A 107 -5.70 0.05 -9.26
N ARG A 108 -4.68 -0.56 -8.66
CA ARG A 108 -4.74 -1.94 -8.16
C ARG A 108 -5.79 -2.11 -7.05
N LYS A 109 -5.89 -1.17 -6.10
CA LYS A 109 -6.91 -1.21 -5.05
C LYS A 109 -8.33 -1.06 -5.63
N LEU A 110 -8.56 -0.06 -6.49
CA LEU A 110 -9.87 0.20 -7.11
C LEU A 110 -10.29 -0.88 -8.12
N SER A 111 -9.35 -1.56 -8.78
CA SER A 111 -9.63 -2.66 -9.72
C SER A 111 -9.90 -4.00 -9.02
N THR A 112 -9.62 -4.09 -7.71
CA THR A 112 -9.95 -5.28 -6.93
C THR A 112 -11.40 -5.14 -6.47
N PRO A 113 -12.33 -6.05 -6.84
CA PRO A 113 -13.71 -5.93 -6.41
C PRO A 113 -13.78 -5.94 -4.88
N ALA A 114 -14.25 -4.83 -4.30
CA ALA A 114 -14.56 -4.79 -2.88
C ALA A 114 -15.51 -5.95 -2.56
N HIS A 115 -15.10 -6.84 -1.65
CA HIS A 115 -16.01 -7.86 -1.14
C HIS A 115 -17.14 -7.14 -0.40
N GLY A 116 -18.25 -6.95 -1.10
CA GLY A 116 -19.34 -6.10 -0.67
C GLY A 116 -19.80 -6.48 0.73
N HIS A 117 -19.38 -5.68 1.72
CA HIS A 117 -19.88 -5.73 3.07
C HIS A 117 -21.31 -5.20 3.05
N THR A 118 -22.22 -6.05 2.57
CA THR A 118 -23.65 -5.88 2.70
C THR A 118 -23.96 -5.86 4.19
N PHE A 119 -24.03 -4.65 4.75
CA PHE A 119 -24.52 -4.42 6.10
C PHE A 119 -26.01 -4.71 6.09
N ARG A 120 -26.35 -6.01 6.16
CA ARG A 120 -27.70 -6.52 6.20
C ARG A 120 -28.27 -6.24 7.58
N ARG A 121 -28.61 -4.97 7.81
CA ARG A 121 -29.34 -4.48 8.98
C ARG A 121 -30.60 -5.35 9.10
N ARG A 122 -30.62 -6.29 10.04
CA ARG A 122 -31.83 -7.11 10.29
C ARG A 122 -32.92 -6.15 10.72
N ALA A 123 -33.94 -5.98 9.87
CA ALA A 123 -35.20 -5.40 10.28
C ALA A 123 -35.89 -6.37 11.25
N GLY A 124 -35.53 -6.28 12.53
CA GLY A 124 -36.17 -6.98 13.64
C GLY A 124 -37.14 -6.04 14.33
N HIS A 125 -38.41 -6.41 14.34
CA HIS A 125 -39.57 -5.68 14.86
C HIS A 125 -39.35 -4.72 16.03
N LEU A 126 -40.03 -3.57 15.91
CA LEU A 126 -40.59 -2.85 17.06
C LEU A 126 -41.52 -3.78 17.84
N GLY A 127 -41.25 -3.97 19.13
CA GLY A 127 -42.10 -4.66 20.11
C GLY A 127 -41.98 -3.93 21.46
N PRO A 128 -43.04 -3.87 22.27
CA PRO A 128 -43.18 -2.83 23.28
C PRO A 128 -42.35 -3.05 24.55
N VAL A 129 -42.15 -1.94 25.25
CA VAL A 129 -41.55 -1.84 26.60
C VAL A 129 -42.24 -2.79 27.58
N LEU A 130 -41.44 -3.56 28.31
CA LEU A 130 -41.83 -4.12 29.61
C LEU A 130 -40.73 -3.84 30.64
N GLU A 131 -41.17 -3.33 31.77
CA GLU A 131 -40.39 -2.89 32.93
C GLU A 131 -40.13 -4.08 33.86
N GLY A 132 -38.89 -4.30 34.33
CA GLY A 132 -38.58 -5.57 35.03
C GLY A 132 -37.15 -5.75 35.58
N ARG A 133 -36.81 -4.99 36.61
CA ARG A 133 -35.87 -5.28 37.73
C ARG A 133 -34.73 -6.35 37.60
N SER A 134 -33.53 -5.87 37.98
CA SER A 134 -32.50 -6.52 38.82
C SER A 134 -31.68 -7.73 38.32
N GLY A 135 -30.34 -7.60 38.43
CA GLY A 135 -29.52 -8.67 38.99
C GLY A 135 -28.11 -8.90 38.41
N ALA A 136 -27.10 -8.73 39.28
CA ALA A 136 -25.74 -9.31 39.22
C ALA A 136 -24.74 -8.85 38.12
N ARG A 137 -23.46 -8.78 38.54
CA ARG A 137 -22.28 -8.44 37.74
C ARG A 137 -21.27 -9.61 37.76
N HIS A 138 -20.30 -9.53 36.84
CA HIS A 138 -18.97 -10.17 36.86
C HIS A 138 -18.88 -11.69 36.60
N GLY A 139 -18.19 -12.03 35.49
CA GLY A 139 -16.83 -12.56 35.66
C GLY A 139 -16.41 -13.80 34.87
N ALA A 140 -15.25 -13.66 34.21
CA ALA A 140 -14.29 -14.70 33.80
C ALA A 140 -14.56 -15.58 32.55
N ALA A 141 -13.57 -15.56 31.66
CA ALA A 141 -13.44 -16.44 30.49
C ALA A 141 -12.82 -17.81 30.84
N ARG A 142 -12.96 -18.79 29.93
CA ARG A 142 -12.08 -19.97 29.82
C ARG A 142 -12.19 -20.60 28.43
N GLY A 143 -11.04 -20.89 27.80
CA GLY A 143 -10.95 -21.35 26.40
C GLY A 143 -11.01 -22.87 26.22
N TRP A 144 -11.49 -23.28 25.03
CA TRP A 144 -11.67 -24.66 24.52
C TRP A 144 -11.16 -24.64 23.04
N TRP A 145 -10.47 -25.60 22.42
CA TRP A 145 -10.09 -26.98 22.78
C TRP A 145 -8.64 -27.36 22.33
N ALA A 146 -8.14 -28.43 22.94
CA ALA A 146 -7.27 -29.49 22.38
C ALA A 146 -7.44 -29.80 20.86
N ARG A 147 -6.38 -30.01 20.04
CA ARG A 147 -5.35 -31.10 19.95
C ARG A 147 -5.79 -32.35 19.16
N ARG A 148 -5.20 -32.56 17.96
CA ARG A 148 -4.89 -33.81 17.20
C ARG A 148 -4.02 -33.40 15.97
N GLY A 149 -3.01 -34.12 15.46
CA GLY A 149 -2.31 -35.33 15.92
C GLY A 149 -2.05 -36.35 14.78
N GLY A 150 -0.78 -36.57 14.39
CA GLY A 150 -0.32 -37.58 13.39
C GLY A 150 -0.03 -36.98 11.99
N VAL A 151 1.14 -37.09 11.32
CA VAL A 151 2.37 -37.95 11.35
C VAL A 151 2.32 -39.27 10.55
N HIS A 152 2.88 -39.21 9.34
CA HIS A 152 3.66 -40.23 8.57
C HIS A 152 4.46 -39.41 7.51
N GLY A 153 5.74 -39.60 7.13
CA GLY A 153 6.66 -40.73 7.18
C GLY A 153 6.59 -41.53 5.87
N GLY A 154 7.58 -41.64 4.97
CA GLY A 154 8.96 -41.12 4.85
C GLY A 154 9.72 -41.79 3.66
N ARG A 155 11.05 -41.60 3.52
CA ARG A 155 11.97 -42.16 2.45
C ARG A 155 11.89 -41.45 1.08
N GLY A 156 12.93 -41.33 0.25
CA GLY A 156 14.39 -41.56 0.44
C GLY A 156 15.13 -42.04 -0.85
N ARG A 157 16.34 -41.49 -1.13
CA ARG A 157 17.28 -41.77 -2.27
C ARG A 157 16.86 -41.16 -3.64
N GLY A 158 17.76 -40.74 -4.56
CA GLY A 158 19.20 -40.47 -4.45
C GLY A 158 19.94 -40.18 -5.79
N ARG A 159 20.94 -39.27 -5.74
CA ARG A 159 22.32 -39.34 -6.30
C ARG A 159 22.62 -39.24 -7.84
N ARG A 160 23.67 -38.44 -8.15
CA ARG A 160 24.45 -38.27 -9.42
C ARG A 160 23.73 -37.45 -10.52
N GLY A 161 24.41 -36.68 -11.39
CA GLY A 161 25.84 -36.28 -11.45
C GLY A 161 26.25 -35.77 -12.86
N GLY A 162 27.23 -34.85 -12.93
CA GLY A 162 27.79 -34.29 -14.19
C GLY A 162 27.05 -33.05 -14.74
N GLY A 163 27.66 -32.17 -15.54
CA GLY A 163 29.07 -32.11 -15.93
C GLY A 163 29.33 -31.41 -17.27
N ARG A 164 29.60 -30.09 -17.23
CA ARG A 164 30.41 -29.31 -18.20
C ARG A 164 29.96 -29.26 -19.69
N LYS A 165 29.62 -28.07 -20.20
CA LYS A 165 30.42 -27.32 -21.22
C LYS A 165 29.75 -26.02 -21.69
N VAL A 166 30.60 -25.01 -21.90
CA VAL A 166 30.31 -23.74 -22.61
C VAL A 166 30.82 -23.85 -24.06
N PRO A 167 30.10 -23.32 -25.07
CA PRO A 167 30.67 -22.95 -26.37
C PRO A 167 31.05 -21.46 -26.43
N LYS A 168 32.15 -21.14 -27.13
CA LYS A 168 32.61 -19.78 -27.47
C LYS A 168 32.41 -19.51 -28.98
N GLY A 169 32.18 -18.24 -29.36
CA GLY A 169 32.24 -17.73 -30.75
C GLY A 169 31.00 -18.02 -31.59
N ARG A 170 30.67 -17.28 -32.67
CA ARG A 170 31.33 -16.18 -33.42
C ARG A 170 30.29 -15.04 -33.66
N LEU A 171 30.62 -13.76 -33.83
CA LEU A 171 31.39 -13.06 -34.90
C LEU A 171 30.73 -13.12 -36.30
N PHE A 172 30.61 -11.94 -36.92
CA PHE A 172 30.08 -11.57 -38.25
C PHE A 172 28.55 -11.43 -38.42
N GLY A 173 28.15 -10.33 -39.06
CA GLY A 173 26.78 -9.86 -39.29
C GLY A 173 26.73 -8.34 -39.27
#